data_AF-A0A958XKA7-F1
#
_entry.id   AF-A0A958XKA7-F1
#
_cell.length_a   1.000
_cell.length_b   1.000
_cell.length_c   1.000
_cell.angle_alpha   90.00
_cell.angle_beta   90.00
_cell.angle_gamma   90.00
#
_symmetry.space_group_name_H-M   'P 1'
#
loop_
_entity.id
_entity.type
_entity.pdbx_description
1 polymer ?
#
loop_
_entity_poly.entity_id
_entity_poly.type
_entity_poly.pdbx_seq_one_letter_code
_entity_poly.pdbx_strand_id
1 'polypeptide(L)'
;MRTSNFKICWYLSSLLLAASCGPAGDAGTKSQSMDYKKIPVTYPDTRQDAAVTDIYFGDTINDPYRWLEDDQSDETKSWVQAENKLTFGYLEQIPFREKIKDRLEAIWDFEKYGAPFKKAGIYYFFKNSGLQNQSVLYRQQTLDGDPETVLDPNTFSADGTTSLQEYSFSKDGRYLAYCMSEGGADWLTSLVRDLEKGEQP
;
A
#
# COMPACT_ATOMS: atom_id res chain seq x y z
N MET A 1 36.43 3.12 43.23
CA MET A 1 37.73 2.55 42.79
C MET A 1 37.79 2.70 41.27
N ARG A 2 38.77 3.46 40.77
CA ARG A 2 39.14 3.74 39.36
C ARG A 2 38.10 4.36 38.40
N THR A 3 38.08 5.68 38.43
CA THR A 3 37.94 6.55 37.26
C THR A 3 39.24 6.50 36.42
N SER A 4 39.17 6.36 35.09
CA SER A 4 40.32 6.66 34.22
C SER A 4 40.10 7.99 33.50
N ASN A 5 41.01 8.92 33.80
CA ASN A 5 41.26 10.13 33.06
C ASN A 5 42.21 9.80 31.90
N PHE A 6 42.00 10.37 30.72
CA PHE A 6 43.11 10.84 29.90
C PHE A 6 42.73 12.14 29.20
N LYS A 7 43.53 13.17 29.48
CA LYS A 7 43.40 14.55 29.03
C LYS A 7 44.31 14.79 27.82
N ILE A 8 43.77 15.50 26.83
CA ILE A 8 44.35 16.66 26.12
C ILE A 8 45.60 16.44 25.23
N CYS A 9 45.45 16.76 23.94
CA CYS A 9 46.42 17.60 23.24
C CYS A 9 45.68 18.46 22.20
N TRP A 10 45.54 19.75 22.51
CA TRP A 10 45.10 20.80 21.59
C TRP A 10 46.34 21.32 20.87
N TYR A 11 46.31 21.38 19.54
CA TYR A 11 47.16 22.31 18.80
C TYR A 11 46.26 23.27 18.01
N LEU A 12 46.34 24.54 18.43
CA LEU A 12 45.96 25.68 17.62
C LEU A 12 46.85 25.72 16.38
N SER A 13 46.26 25.97 15.22
CA SER A 13 46.89 26.84 14.24
C SER A 13 45.82 27.70 13.61
N SER A 14 45.77 28.94 14.10
CA SER A 14 45.02 30.03 13.50
C SER A 14 45.83 30.54 12.31
N LEU A 15 45.30 30.40 11.10
CA LEU A 15 45.69 31.26 9.99
C LEU A 15 44.43 32.01 9.54
N LEU A 16 44.35 33.28 9.95
CA LEU A 16 43.50 34.27 9.30
C LEU A 16 44.04 34.47 7.87
N LEU A 17 43.20 34.24 6.86
CA LEU A 17 43.35 34.94 5.59
C LEU A 17 42.07 35.72 5.30
N ALA A 18 42.27 37.00 5.06
CA ALA A 18 41.27 38.03 4.95
C ALA A 18 40.34 37.83 3.74
N ALA A 19 39.14 38.38 3.93
CA ALA A 19 38.10 38.71 2.97
C ALA A 19 38.50 38.72 1.48
N SER A 20 37.79 37.88 0.72
CA SER A 20 37.26 38.25 -0.58
C SER A 20 35.81 37.79 -0.60
N CYS A 21 34.90 38.68 -0.23
CA CYS A 21 33.48 38.53 -0.53
C CYS A 21 33.35 38.76 -2.05
N GLY A 22 33.69 37.75 -2.86
CA GLY A 22 33.17 37.67 -4.20
C GLY A 22 31.66 37.44 -4.12
N PRO A 23 30.83 37.99 -5.02
CA PRO A 23 29.42 37.66 -5.02
C PRO A 23 29.33 36.13 -5.11
N ALA A 24 28.64 35.52 -4.15
CA ALA A 24 28.22 34.15 -4.27
C ALA A 24 27.49 34.08 -5.60
N GLY A 25 28.16 33.50 -6.61
CA GLY A 25 27.54 33.20 -7.88
C GLY A 25 26.34 32.36 -7.53
N ASP A 26 25.17 32.96 -7.67
CA ASP A 26 23.89 32.32 -7.56
C ASP A 26 23.97 31.15 -8.55
N ALA A 27 24.29 29.97 -8.02
CA ALA A 27 24.15 28.72 -8.76
C ALA A 27 22.64 28.52 -8.84
N GLY A 28 22.03 29.34 -9.69
CA GLY A 28 20.62 29.38 -9.97
C GLY A 28 20.25 27.96 -10.30
N THR A 29 19.57 27.33 -9.35
CA THR A 29 18.89 26.07 -9.61
C THR A 29 17.91 26.44 -10.70
N LYS A 30 18.27 26.14 -11.96
CA LYS A 30 17.39 26.32 -13.10
C LYS A 30 16.20 25.43 -12.81
N SER A 31 15.15 26.01 -12.25
CA SER A 31 13.83 25.40 -12.19
C SER A 31 13.45 25.17 -13.64
N GLN A 32 13.70 23.95 -14.13
CA GLN A 32 13.27 23.58 -15.46
C GLN A 32 11.75 23.62 -15.41
N SER A 33 11.17 24.65 -16.02
CA SER A 33 9.75 24.70 -16.30
C SER A 33 9.45 23.54 -17.22
N MET A 34 8.93 22.46 -16.66
CA MET A 34 8.46 21.33 -17.44
C MET A 34 7.23 21.82 -18.21
N ASP A 35 7.40 22.02 -19.51
CA ASP A 35 6.31 22.36 -20.43
C ASP A 35 5.47 21.10 -20.66
N TYR A 36 4.56 20.82 -19.73
CA TYR A 36 3.62 19.71 -19.88
C TYR A 36 2.49 20.15 -20.81
N LYS A 37 2.44 19.54 -22.00
CA LYS A 37 1.32 19.71 -22.92
C LYS A 37 0.01 19.42 -22.19
N LYS A 38 -0.83 20.44 -22.03
CA LYS A 38 -2.15 20.30 -21.41
C LYS A 38 -2.99 19.35 -22.27
N ILE A 39 -3.42 18.25 -21.68
CA ILE A 39 -4.34 17.32 -22.31
C ILE A 39 -5.76 17.89 -22.10
N PRO A 40 -6.52 18.17 -23.18
CA PRO A 40 -7.90 18.63 -23.05
C PRO A 40 -8.78 17.52 -22.48
N VAL A 41 -9.70 17.88 -21.58
CA VAL A 41 -10.58 16.96 -20.87
C VAL A 41 -12.02 17.45 -21.04
N THR A 42 -12.92 16.52 -21.38
CA THR A 42 -14.37 16.75 -21.40
C THR A 42 -14.99 15.81 -20.37
N TYR A 43 -15.57 16.36 -19.32
CA TYR A 43 -16.18 15.59 -18.24
C TYR A 43 -17.49 14.93 -18.69
N PRO A 44 -17.82 13.72 -18.19
CA PRO A 44 -19.15 13.15 -18.31
C PRO A 44 -20.21 14.12 -17.79
N ASP A 45 -21.38 14.09 -18.42
CA ASP A 45 -22.54 14.79 -17.88
C ASP A 45 -22.95 14.16 -16.54
N THR A 46 -23.17 15.00 -15.53
CA THR A 46 -23.53 14.57 -14.19
C THR A 46 -24.79 15.31 -13.80
N ARG A 47 -25.92 14.59 -13.80
CA ARG A 47 -27.23 15.16 -13.48
C ARG A 47 -27.21 15.79 -12.09
N GLN A 48 -27.76 17.00 -12.00
CA GLN A 48 -28.03 17.67 -10.73
C GLN A 48 -29.52 17.60 -10.43
N ASP A 49 -29.86 17.01 -9.29
CA ASP A 49 -31.23 16.98 -8.79
C ASP A 49 -31.47 18.12 -7.80
N ALA A 50 -31.86 19.28 -8.31
CA ALA A 50 -32.08 20.48 -7.49
C ALA A 50 -33.22 20.34 -6.46
N ALA A 51 -34.03 19.27 -6.53
CA ALA A 51 -35.11 19.03 -5.58
C ALA A 51 -34.63 18.35 -4.28
N VAL A 52 -33.44 17.75 -4.28
CA VAL A 52 -32.93 17.02 -3.11
C VAL A 52 -32.27 17.98 -2.12
N THR A 53 -32.89 18.11 -0.95
CA THR A 53 -32.44 18.99 0.12
C THR A 53 -32.67 18.35 1.48
N ASP A 54 -31.80 18.66 2.44
CA ASP A 54 -31.95 18.29 3.85
C ASP A 54 -32.06 19.56 4.72
N ILE A 55 -32.64 19.43 5.92
CA ILE A 55 -32.71 20.53 6.89
C ILE A 55 -31.93 20.14 8.15
N TYR A 56 -30.86 20.86 8.42
CA TYR A 56 -30.03 20.67 9.62
C TYR A 56 -30.13 21.91 10.51
N PHE A 57 -30.63 21.74 11.73
CA PHE A 57 -30.77 22.83 12.72
C PHE A 57 -31.53 24.08 12.22
N GLY A 58 -32.41 23.91 11.23
CA GLY A 58 -33.18 25.00 10.61
C GLY A 58 -32.61 25.52 9.30
N ASP A 59 -31.39 25.12 8.91
CA ASP A 59 -30.75 25.50 7.65
C ASP A 59 -31.01 24.45 6.56
N THR A 60 -31.42 24.90 5.37
CA THR A 60 -31.60 24.04 4.19
C THR A 60 -30.28 23.85 3.45
N ILE A 61 -29.89 22.58 3.23
CA ILE A 61 -28.68 22.17 2.53
C ILE A 61 -29.08 21.37 1.29
N ASN A 62 -28.62 21.80 0.11
CA ASN A 62 -28.90 21.11 -1.15
C ASN A 62 -27.87 19.99 -1.38
N ASP A 63 -28.34 18.81 -1.78
CA ASP A 63 -27.49 17.69 -2.18
C ASP A 63 -27.89 17.18 -3.57
N PRO A 64 -27.48 17.89 -4.64
CA PRO A 64 -27.94 17.61 -5.99
C PRO A 64 -27.43 16.28 -6.56
N TYR A 65 -26.49 15.61 -5.87
CA TYR A 65 -25.87 14.37 -6.32
C TYR A 65 -26.20 13.18 -5.43
N ARG A 66 -27.20 13.30 -4.54
CA ARG A 66 -27.69 12.21 -3.68
C ARG A 66 -27.95 10.89 -4.43
N TRP A 67 -28.31 10.96 -5.71
CA TRP A 67 -28.52 9.77 -6.54
C TRP A 67 -27.25 8.91 -6.70
N LEU A 68 -26.04 9.48 -6.58
CA LEU A 68 -24.78 8.75 -6.58
C LEU A 68 -24.55 7.93 -5.31
N GLU A 69 -25.34 8.14 -4.25
CA GLU A 69 -25.27 7.33 -3.02
C GLU A 69 -25.87 5.93 -3.19
N ASP A 70 -26.71 5.71 -4.21
CA ASP A 70 -27.18 4.38 -4.60
C ASP A 70 -26.13 3.69 -5.48
N ASP A 71 -25.30 2.88 -4.84
CA ASP A 71 -24.21 2.10 -5.43
C ASP A 71 -24.71 0.92 -6.30
N GLN A 72 -25.99 0.56 -6.19
CA GLN A 72 -26.60 -0.52 -6.95
C GLN A 72 -27.34 -0.03 -8.20
N SER A 73 -27.61 1.27 -8.32
CA SER A 73 -28.33 1.83 -9.47
C SER A 73 -27.55 1.75 -10.78
N ASP A 74 -28.27 1.56 -11.89
CA ASP A 74 -27.67 1.57 -13.22
C ASP A 74 -27.17 2.96 -13.63
N GLU A 75 -27.77 4.03 -13.09
CA GLU A 75 -27.33 5.43 -13.31
C GLU A 75 -25.93 5.63 -12.72
N THR A 76 -25.71 5.25 -11.45
CA THR A 76 -24.40 5.35 -10.77
C THR A 76 -23.36 4.48 -11.45
N LYS A 77 -23.69 3.22 -11.79
CA LYS A 77 -22.77 2.32 -12.51
C LYS A 77 -22.33 2.91 -13.85
N SER A 78 -23.26 3.47 -14.61
CA SER A 78 -22.96 4.10 -15.92
C SER A 78 -22.08 5.34 -15.75
N TRP A 79 -22.35 6.14 -14.73
CA TRP A 79 -21.54 7.31 -14.40
C TRP A 79 -20.11 6.93 -14.01
N VAL A 80 -19.92 5.94 -13.12
CA VAL A 80 -18.59 5.44 -12.72
C VAL A 80 -17.81 4.92 -13.94
N GLN A 81 -18.46 4.21 -14.86
CA GLN A 81 -17.82 3.75 -16.10
C GLN A 81 -17.38 4.91 -17.00
N ALA A 82 -18.19 5.97 -17.11
CA ALA A 82 -17.85 7.15 -17.88
C ALA A 82 -16.66 7.92 -17.28
N GLU A 83 -16.62 8.08 -15.96
CA GLU A 83 -15.50 8.70 -15.23
C GLU A 83 -14.20 7.89 -15.35
N ASN A 84 -14.29 6.56 -15.21
CA ASN A 84 -13.14 5.67 -15.42
C ASN A 84 -12.62 5.78 -16.86
N LYS A 85 -13.50 5.79 -17.87
CA LYS A 85 -13.11 5.93 -19.28
C LYS A 85 -12.39 7.26 -19.52
N LEU A 86 -12.89 8.37 -18.97
CA LEU A 86 -12.21 9.66 -19.06
C LEU A 86 -10.83 9.61 -18.41
N THR A 87 -10.76 9.08 -17.18
CA THR A 87 -9.54 9.01 -16.39
C THR A 87 -8.47 8.17 -17.07
N PHE A 88 -8.79 6.94 -17.48
CA PHE A 88 -7.84 6.08 -18.17
C PHE A 88 -7.45 6.67 -19.53
N GLY A 89 -8.39 7.25 -20.29
CA GLY A 89 -8.08 7.95 -21.53
C GLY A 89 -7.14 9.15 -21.37
N TYR A 90 -7.18 9.84 -20.22
CA TYR A 90 -6.22 10.88 -19.87
C TYR A 90 -4.85 10.28 -19.51
N LEU A 91 -4.84 9.31 -18.59
CA LEU A 91 -3.60 8.74 -18.05
C LEU A 91 -2.80 7.97 -19.12
N GLU A 92 -3.46 7.36 -20.10
CA GLU A 92 -2.84 6.67 -21.24
C GLU A 92 -2.06 7.62 -22.17
N GLN A 93 -2.38 8.91 -22.17
CA GLN A 93 -1.66 9.92 -22.97
C GLN A 93 -0.34 10.35 -22.33
N ILE A 94 -0.06 9.94 -21.09
CA ILE A 94 1.15 10.35 -20.37
C ILE A 94 2.33 9.45 -20.82
N PRO A 95 3.31 9.99 -21.58
CA PRO A 95 4.30 9.17 -22.30
C PRO A 95 5.30 8.44 -21.39
N PHE A 96 5.37 8.82 -20.12
CA PHE A 96 6.28 8.23 -19.14
C PHE A 96 5.57 7.36 -18.10
N ARG A 97 4.25 7.13 -18.22
CA ARG A 97 3.48 6.31 -17.26
C ARG A 97 4.03 4.89 -17.14
N GLU A 98 4.24 4.20 -18.27
CA GLU A 98 4.80 2.85 -18.26
C GLU A 98 6.22 2.83 -17.68
N LYS A 99 7.07 3.83 -17.98
CA LYS A 99 8.41 3.92 -17.39
C LYS A 99 8.37 4.03 -15.86
N ILE A 100 7.39 4.74 -15.31
CA ILE A 100 7.19 4.82 -13.86
C ILE A 100 6.74 3.47 -13.31
N LYS A 101 5.75 2.83 -13.95
CA LYS A 101 5.27 1.50 -13.56
C LYS A 101 6.41 0.48 -13.56
N ASP A 102 7.17 0.39 -14.64
CA ASP A 102 8.31 -0.53 -14.77
C ASP A 102 9.37 -0.25 -13.70
N ARG A 103 9.63 1.03 -13.42
CA ARG A 103 10.61 1.41 -12.39
C ARG A 103 10.12 1.01 -10.99
N LEU A 104 8.83 1.19 -10.70
CA LEU A 104 8.22 0.78 -9.44
C LEU A 104 8.26 -0.74 -9.29
N GLU A 105 7.88 -1.49 -10.33
CA GLU A 105 7.92 -2.95 -10.34
C GLU A 105 9.34 -3.46 -10.07
N ALA A 106 10.33 -2.92 -10.78
CA ALA A 106 11.74 -3.33 -10.62
C ALA A 106 12.32 -3.05 -9.22
N ILE A 107 11.89 -2.00 -8.53
CA ILE A 107 12.33 -1.74 -7.13
C ILE A 107 11.48 -2.49 -6.10
N TRP A 108 10.30 -2.96 -6.49
CA TRP A 108 9.41 -3.75 -5.64
C TRP A 108 9.73 -5.23 -5.70
N ASP A 109 10.30 -5.72 -6.80
CA ASP A 109 10.63 -7.14 -7.02
C ASP A 109 11.89 -7.58 -6.25
N PHE A 110 11.71 -7.79 -4.95
CA PHE A 110 12.70 -8.40 -4.07
C PHE A 110 12.02 -9.24 -3.00
N GLU A 111 12.71 -10.26 -2.49
CA GLU A 111 12.17 -11.12 -1.43
C GLU A 111 11.93 -10.34 -0.14
N LYS A 112 10.73 -10.51 0.43
CA LYS A 112 10.31 -9.86 1.68
C LYS A 112 10.00 -10.92 2.72
N TYR A 113 10.50 -10.72 3.92
CA TYR A 113 10.27 -11.60 5.06
C TYR A 113 9.68 -10.81 6.22
N GLY A 114 8.62 -11.34 6.82
CA GLY A 114 8.13 -10.91 8.11
C GLY A 114 8.99 -11.46 9.25
N ALA A 115 8.91 -10.84 10.42
CA ALA A 115 9.59 -11.36 11.61
C ALA A 115 9.01 -12.75 11.97
N PRO A 116 9.84 -13.77 12.20
CA PRO A 116 9.36 -15.08 12.59
C PRO A 116 8.76 -15.04 14.00
N PHE A 117 7.70 -15.80 14.22
CA PHE A 117 7.06 -15.99 15.51
C PHE A 117 6.88 -17.48 15.81
N LYS A 118 6.82 -17.85 17.09
CA LYS A 118 6.76 -19.26 17.52
C LYS A 118 5.38 -19.62 18.06
N LYS A 119 4.82 -20.74 17.60
CA LYS A 119 3.57 -21.33 18.12
C LYS A 119 3.73 -22.85 18.23
N ALA A 120 3.35 -23.40 19.39
CA ALA A 120 3.42 -24.83 19.69
C ALA A 120 4.76 -25.51 19.30
N GLY A 121 5.89 -24.80 19.43
CA GLY A 121 7.21 -25.32 19.08
C GLY A 121 7.70 -25.03 17.66
N ILE A 122 6.83 -24.61 16.75
CA ILE A 122 7.11 -24.37 15.32
C ILE A 122 7.29 -22.87 15.05
N TYR A 123 8.21 -22.51 14.15
CA TYR A 123 8.37 -21.13 13.68
C TYR A 123 7.48 -20.87 12.48
N TYR A 124 6.81 -19.72 12.47
CA TYR A 124 5.97 -19.23 11.39
C TYR A 124 6.45 -17.86 10.96
N PHE A 125 6.30 -17.55 9.68
CA PHE A 125 6.65 -16.24 9.13
C PHE A 125 5.92 -16.01 7.81
N PHE A 126 5.75 -14.74 7.46
CA PHE A 126 5.27 -14.37 6.13
C PHE A 126 6.45 -14.17 5.18
N LYS A 127 6.29 -14.64 3.95
CA LYS A 127 7.24 -14.39 2.86
C LYS A 127 6.50 -13.94 1.61
N ASN A 128 7.11 -13.03 0.86
CA ASN A 128 6.71 -12.67 -0.49
C ASN A 128 7.94 -12.76 -1.39
N SER A 129 7.85 -13.46 -2.53
CA SER A 129 8.96 -13.65 -3.45
C SER A 129 9.36 -12.38 -4.22
N GLY A 130 8.54 -11.34 -4.18
CA GLY A 130 8.77 -10.10 -4.92
C GLY A 130 7.45 -9.42 -5.26
N LEU A 131 6.80 -9.95 -6.28
CA LEU A 131 5.59 -9.39 -6.90
C LEU A 131 4.32 -10.23 -6.63
N GLN A 132 4.33 -11.13 -5.65
CA GLN A 132 3.09 -11.82 -5.27
C GLN A 132 2.08 -10.79 -4.74
N ASN A 133 0.82 -10.92 -5.15
CA ASN A 133 -0.26 -10.02 -4.73
C ASN A 133 -0.41 -10.00 -3.20
N GLN A 134 -0.31 -11.17 -2.57
CA GLN A 134 -0.40 -11.35 -1.13
C GLN A 134 0.81 -12.12 -0.60
N SER A 135 1.24 -11.82 0.63
CA SER A 135 2.30 -12.58 1.29
C SER A 135 1.79 -13.94 1.75
N VAL A 136 2.63 -14.96 1.63
CA VAL A 136 2.31 -16.35 1.98
C VAL A 136 2.79 -16.67 3.38
N LEU A 137 1.97 -17.36 4.17
CA LEU A 137 2.33 -17.85 5.50
C LEU A 137 3.08 -19.17 5.37
N TYR A 138 4.31 -19.22 5.89
CA TYR A 138 5.15 -20.41 5.96
C TYR A 138 5.35 -20.88 7.40
N ARG A 139 5.77 -22.14 7.54
CA ARG A 139 6.27 -22.72 8.79
C ARG A 139 7.60 -23.44 8.59
N GLN A 140 8.42 -23.53 9.64
CA GLN A 140 9.65 -24.31 9.66
C GLN A 140 9.98 -24.79 11.09
N GLN A 141 10.66 -25.92 11.20
CA GLN A 141 10.99 -26.54 12.51
C GLN A 141 12.11 -25.80 13.26
N THR A 142 13.09 -25.28 12.53
CA THR A 142 14.22 -24.50 13.05
C THR A 142 14.36 -23.21 12.25
N LEU A 143 15.14 -22.24 12.74
CA LEU A 143 15.33 -20.97 12.03
C LEU A 143 16.06 -21.14 10.69
N ASP A 144 16.86 -22.20 10.56
CA ASP A 144 17.63 -22.55 9.35
C ASP A 144 17.03 -23.76 8.59
N GLY A 145 15.82 -24.18 8.96
CA GLY A 145 15.15 -25.32 8.35
C GLY A 145 14.44 -24.95 7.04
N ASP A 146 14.07 -25.98 6.26
CA ASP A 146 13.30 -25.77 5.03
C ASP A 146 11.86 -25.32 5.34
N PRO A 147 11.37 -24.25 4.71
CA PRO A 147 10.03 -23.75 4.97
C PRO A 147 8.96 -24.49 4.16
N GLU A 148 7.82 -24.74 4.81
CA GLU A 148 6.62 -25.33 4.23
C GLU A 148 5.49 -24.29 4.17
N THR A 149 4.75 -24.25 3.06
CA THR A 149 3.58 -23.38 2.92
C THR A 149 2.46 -23.82 3.87
N VAL A 150 1.96 -22.89 4.68
CA VAL A 150 0.81 -23.10 5.57
C VAL A 150 -0.47 -22.54 4.95
N LEU A 151 -0.42 -21.31 4.44
CA LEU A 151 -1.58 -20.63 3.87
C LEU A 151 -1.11 -19.65 2.80
N ASP A 152 -1.63 -19.80 1.58
CA ASP A 152 -1.33 -18.94 0.44
C ASP A 152 -2.57 -18.12 0.07
N PRO A 153 -2.66 -16.83 0.45
CA PRO A 153 -3.82 -16.01 0.11
C PRO A 153 -3.95 -15.74 -1.39
N ASN A 154 -2.90 -15.96 -2.20
CA ASN A 154 -2.98 -15.79 -3.65
C ASN A 154 -3.89 -16.85 -4.30
N THR A 155 -4.23 -17.93 -3.60
CA THR A 155 -5.17 -18.95 -4.09
C THR A 155 -6.62 -18.65 -3.73
N PHE A 156 -6.91 -17.59 -2.99
CA PHE A 156 -8.26 -17.26 -2.52
C PHE A 156 -9.16 -16.69 -3.62
N SER A 157 -8.57 -16.07 -4.64
CA SER A 157 -9.26 -15.41 -5.75
C SER A 157 -8.36 -15.42 -6.98
N ALA A 158 -8.94 -15.57 -8.17
CA ALA A 158 -8.19 -15.64 -9.42
C ALA A 158 -7.38 -14.35 -9.72
N ASP A 159 -7.83 -13.20 -9.23
CA ASP A 159 -7.21 -11.88 -9.43
C ASP A 159 -6.38 -11.40 -8.22
N GLY A 160 -6.31 -12.18 -7.14
CA GLY A 160 -5.59 -11.83 -5.91
C GLY A 160 -6.23 -10.71 -5.07
N THR A 161 -7.50 -10.39 -5.30
CA THR A 161 -8.24 -9.34 -4.55
C THR A 161 -8.78 -9.81 -3.21
N THR A 162 -8.83 -11.13 -2.96
CA THR A 162 -9.17 -11.68 -1.64
C THR A 162 -7.92 -11.80 -0.77
N SER A 163 -7.95 -11.17 0.39
CA SER A 163 -6.79 -11.01 1.28
C SER A 163 -6.98 -11.69 2.64
N LEU A 164 -5.87 -12.10 3.26
CA LEU A 164 -5.85 -12.54 4.66
C LEU A 164 -5.80 -11.31 5.58
N GLN A 165 -6.74 -11.21 6.51
CA GLN A 165 -6.85 -10.08 7.44
C GLN A 165 -6.39 -10.45 8.85
N GLU A 166 -7.03 -11.44 9.46
CA GLU A 166 -6.72 -11.91 10.80
C GLU A 166 -6.36 -13.40 10.79
N TYR A 167 -5.54 -13.81 11.75
CA TYR A 167 -5.23 -15.21 11.99
C TYR A 167 -4.93 -15.47 13.46
N SER A 168 -5.35 -16.64 13.94
CA SER A 168 -5.13 -17.06 15.32
C SER A 168 -4.93 -18.56 15.40
N PHE A 169 -3.91 -18.96 16.16
CA PHE A 169 -3.62 -20.36 16.41
C PHE A 169 -4.34 -20.81 17.68
N SER A 170 -4.92 -22.01 17.62
CA SER A 170 -5.32 -22.77 18.81
C SER A 170 -4.14 -22.94 19.79
N LYS A 171 -4.46 -23.18 21.06
CA LYS A 171 -3.45 -23.26 22.14
C LYS A 171 -2.43 -24.39 21.93
N ASP A 172 -2.89 -25.52 21.40
CA ASP A 172 -2.07 -26.69 21.07
C ASP A 172 -1.40 -26.58 19.68
N GLY A 173 -1.76 -25.57 18.89
CA GLY A 173 -1.21 -25.32 17.56
C GLY A 173 -1.79 -26.21 16.46
N ARG A 174 -2.82 -27.00 16.75
CA ARG A 174 -3.44 -27.89 15.75
C ARG A 174 -4.29 -27.15 14.74
N TYR A 175 -5.08 -26.18 15.20
CA TYR A 175 -5.96 -25.38 14.35
C TYR A 175 -5.43 -23.97 14.12
N LEU A 176 -5.65 -23.47 12.89
CA LEU A 176 -5.51 -22.08 12.48
C LEU A 176 -6.88 -21.52 12.13
N ALA A 177 -7.39 -20.58 12.92
CA ALA A 177 -8.51 -19.74 12.52
C ALA A 177 -7.98 -18.55 11.71
N TYR A 178 -8.64 -18.19 10.62
CA TYR A 178 -8.25 -17.04 9.80
C TYR A 178 -9.46 -16.35 9.16
N CYS A 179 -9.31 -15.06 8.87
CA CYS A 179 -10.34 -14.22 8.29
C CYS A 179 -9.91 -13.73 6.90
N MET A 180 -10.82 -13.82 5.94
CA MET A 180 -10.63 -13.36 4.57
C MET A 180 -11.51 -12.13 4.29
N SER A 181 -10.97 -11.16 3.56
CA SER A 181 -11.71 -10.00 3.03
C SER A 181 -11.70 -10.06 1.50
N GLU A 182 -12.89 -10.00 0.90
CA GLU A 182 -13.09 -9.98 -0.56
C GLU A 182 -13.13 -8.54 -1.07
N GLY A 183 -12.37 -8.23 -2.11
CA GLY A 183 -12.37 -6.90 -2.73
C GLY A 183 -11.91 -5.75 -1.81
N GLY A 184 -11.27 -6.06 -0.69
CA GLY A 184 -10.87 -5.08 0.33
C GLY A 184 -12.02 -4.54 1.17
N ALA A 185 -13.16 -5.25 1.24
CA ALA A 185 -14.28 -4.89 2.11
C ALA A 185 -13.93 -5.08 3.60
N ASP A 186 -14.58 -4.31 4.48
CA ASP A 186 -14.47 -4.49 5.94
C ASP A 186 -15.15 -5.78 6.43
N TRP A 187 -16.02 -6.38 5.62
CA TRP A 187 -16.65 -7.66 5.92
C TRP A 187 -15.65 -8.81 5.83
N LEU A 188 -15.65 -9.66 6.87
CA LEU A 188 -14.74 -10.79 6.99
C LEU A 188 -15.49 -12.13 7.00
N THR A 189 -14.97 -13.10 6.26
CA THR A 189 -15.36 -14.50 6.35
C THR A 189 -14.33 -15.25 7.19
N SER A 190 -14.77 -15.86 8.30
CA SER A 190 -13.89 -16.65 9.19
C SER A 190 -13.90 -18.13 8.84
N LEU A 191 -12.72 -18.72 8.70
CA LEU A 191 -12.52 -20.15 8.45
C LEU A 191 -11.58 -20.76 9.49
N VAL A 192 -11.63 -22.09 9.64
CA VAL A 192 -10.75 -22.85 10.51
C VAL A 192 -10.10 -23.97 9.73
N ARG A 193 -8.77 -24.07 9.80
CA ARG A 193 -7.96 -25.10 9.16
C ARG A 193 -7.31 -26.02 10.20
N ASP A 194 -7.35 -27.34 9.96
CA ASP A 194 -6.58 -28.34 10.71
C ASP A 194 -5.18 -28.48 10.07
N LEU A 195 -4.13 -28.10 10.82
CA LEU A 195 -2.74 -28.07 10.36
C LEU A 195 -2.06 -29.45 10.36
N GLU A 196 -2.69 -30.47 10.96
CA GLU A 196 -2.21 -31.85 10.93
C GLU A 196 -2.68 -32.60 9.69
N LYS A 197 -3.90 -32.28 9.22
CA LYS A 197 -4.52 -32.96 8.06
C LYS A 197 -4.18 -32.34 6.71
N GLY A 198 -3.62 -31.14 6.70
CA GLY A 198 -3.19 -30.45 5.48
C GLY A 198 -4.30 -30.02 4.53
N GLU A 199 -5.58 -30.28 4.86
CA GLU A 199 -6.73 -29.96 4.01
C GLU A 199 -6.77 -28.47 3.66
N GLN A 200 -6.92 -28.17 2.37
CA GLN A 200 -7.39 -26.87 1.88
C GLN A 200 -8.92 -26.94 1.76
N PRO A 201 -9.66 -25.85 2.02
CA PRO A 201 -11.06 -25.76 1.62
C PRO A 201 -11.23 -25.92 0.10
#